data_AF-A0A6I3XBB9-F1
#
_entry.id   AF-A0A6I3XBB9-F1
#
_cell.length_a   1.000
_cell.length_b   1.000
_cell.length_c   1.000
_cell.angle_alpha   90.00
_cell.angle_beta   90.00
_cell.angle_gamma   90.00
#
_symmetry.space_group_name_H-M   'P 1'
#
loop_
_entity.id
_entity.type
_entity.pdbx_description
1 polymer ?
#
loop_
_entity_poly.entity_id
_entity_poly.type
_entity_poly.pdbx_seq_one_letter_code
_entity_poly.pdbx_strand_id
1 'polypeptide(L)'
;MTEDIWVKGYVYRVEVAEEAGRYRGCIHIKAHRYTGRTFEPPIVIETPALFKREHAAEIEARALARELIDGGHLEERIEARQGAAEPALAPGVQPFSDTSTHTE
;
A
#
# COMPACT_ATOMS: atom_id res chain seq x y z
N MET A 1 20.09 -8.77 -0.52
CA MET A 1 19.41 -8.16 -1.67
C MET A 1 17.97 -8.64 -1.63
N THR A 2 16.99 -7.76 -1.59
CA THR A 2 15.57 -8.13 -1.55
C THR A 2 15.03 -8.19 -2.97
N GLU A 3 14.73 -9.41 -3.42
CA GLU A 3 14.35 -9.73 -4.80
C GLU A 3 12.88 -9.37 -5.08
N ASP A 4 12.59 -9.01 -6.34
CA ASP A 4 11.21 -8.82 -6.79
C ASP A 4 10.57 -10.18 -7.12
N ILE A 5 9.50 -10.49 -6.40
CA ILE A 5 8.72 -11.73 -6.48
C ILE A 5 7.47 -11.45 -7.31
N TRP A 6 7.13 -12.37 -8.22
CA TRP A 6 5.94 -12.27 -9.08
C TRP A 6 4.95 -13.41 -8.81
N VAL A 7 3.73 -13.08 -8.38
CA VAL A 7 2.64 -14.05 -8.12
C VAL A 7 1.32 -13.48 -8.63
N LYS A 8 0.57 -14.27 -9.41
CA LYS A 8 -0.76 -13.91 -9.99
C LYS A 8 -0.84 -12.50 -10.59
N GLY A 9 0.24 -11.98 -11.19
CA GLY A 9 0.28 -10.64 -11.77
C GLY A 9 0.92 -9.57 -10.88
N TYR A 10 0.89 -9.72 -9.55
CA TYR A 10 1.48 -8.78 -8.60
C TYR A 10 2.99 -8.92 -8.50
N VAL A 11 3.69 -7.79 -8.59
CA VAL A 11 5.12 -7.66 -8.32
C VAL A 11 5.27 -7.07 -6.92
N TYR A 12 5.95 -7.81 -6.03
CA TYR A 12 6.23 -7.37 -4.67
C TYR A 12 7.63 -7.74 -4.23
N ARG A 13 8.19 -7.00 -3.27
CA ARG A 13 9.38 -7.43 -2.51
C ARG A 13 9.00 -7.63 -1.05
N VAL A 14 9.79 -8.42 -0.34
CA VAL A 14 9.75 -8.50 1.13
C VAL A 14 10.97 -7.78 1.66
N GLU A 15 10.78 -6.95 2.69
CA GLU A 15 11.83 -6.34 3.50
C GLU A 15 11.57 -6.66 4.97
N VAL A 16 12.56 -6.49 5.84
CA VAL A 16 12.42 -6.70 7.28
C VAL A 16 12.86 -5.43 8.01
N ALA A 17 11.99 -4.91 8.87
CA ALA A 17 12.28 -3.76 9.73
C ALA A 17 12.63 -4.24 11.14
N GLU A 18 13.65 -3.64 11.77
CA GLU A 18 13.93 -3.85 13.19
C GLU A 18 13.15 -2.83 14.04
N GLU A 19 12.38 -3.33 15.00
CA GLU A 19 11.54 -2.57 15.92
C GLU A 19 11.85 -3.03 17.36
N ALA A 20 12.55 -2.19 18.13
CA ALA A 20 12.90 -2.43 19.55
C ALA A 20 13.56 -3.81 19.82
N GLY A 21 14.52 -4.22 18.99
CA GLY A 21 15.22 -5.52 19.11
C GLY A 21 14.36 -6.74 18.70
N ARG A 22 13.31 -6.51 17.93
CA ARG A 22 12.52 -7.53 17.23
C ARG A 22 12.43 -7.18 15.74
N TYR A 23 11.99 -8.12 14.93
CA TYR A 23 11.90 -8.01 13.49
C TYR A 23 10.44 -8.09 13.03
N ARG A 24 10.02 -7.15 12.18
CA ARG A 24 8.72 -7.10 11.51
C ARG A 24 8.91 -7.32 10.01
N GLY A 25 8.07 -8.16 9.42
CA GLY A 25 8.07 -8.39 7.98
C GLY A 25 7.27 -7.30 7.26
N CYS A 26 7.81 -6.77 6.17
CA CYS A 26 7.19 -5.73 5.36
C CYS A 26 7.05 -6.22 3.92
N ILE A 27 5.84 -6.20 3.39
CA ILE A 27 5.52 -6.57 2.00
C ILE A 27 5.32 -5.27 1.22
N HIS A 28 6.12 -5.03 0.19
CA HIS A 28 6.03 -3.83 -0.64
C HIS A 28 5.49 -4.20 -2.01
N ILE A 29 4.20 -3.93 -2.25
CA ILE A 29 3.56 -4.15 -3.56
C ILE A 29 3.93 -2.99 -4.49
N LYS A 30 4.57 -3.30 -5.62
CA LYS A 30 5.06 -2.31 -6.60
C LYS A 30 4.12 -2.14 -7.79
N ALA A 31 3.55 -3.23 -8.30
CA ALA A 31 2.72 -3.20 -9.50
C ALA A 31 1.82 -4.43 -9.62
N HIS A 32 0.76 -4.32 -10.42
CA HIS A 32 -0.03 -5.44 -10.91
C HIS A 32 0.01 -5.48 -12.44
N ARG A 33 0.82 -6.39 -13.01
CA ARG A 33 1.14 -6.45 -14.44
C ARG A 33 -0.07 -6.70 -15.33
N TYR A 34 -1.02 -7.53 -14.90
CA TYR A 34 -2.19 -7.87 -15.74
C TYR A 34 -3.18 -6.72 -15.91
N THR A 35 -3.20 -5.74 -15.00
CA THR A 35 -4.00 -4.51 -15.14
C THR A 35 -3.16 -3.28 -15.50
N GLY A 36 -1.86 -3.44 -15.73
CA GLY A 36 -0.94 -2.32 -15.97
C GLY A 36 -0.86 -1.30 -14.83
N ARG A 37 -1.27 -1.63 -13.60
CA ARG A 37 -1.24 -0.72 -12.45
C ARG A 37 0.15 -0.69 -11.83
N THR A 38 0.70 0.49 -11.59
CA THR A 38 1.91 0.71 -10.78
C THR A 38 1.51 1.47 -9.53
N PHE A 39 2.09 1.12 -8.39
CA PHE A 39 1.80 1.74 -7.10
C PHE A 39 3.02 2.58 -6.69
N GLU A 40 2.89 3.90 -6.83
CA GLU A 40 3.89 4.87 -6.37
C GLU A 40 3.23 5.90 -5.43
N PRO A 41 3.64 5.97 -4.15
CA PRO A 41 4.62 5.11 -3.48
C PRO A 41 4.16 3.64 -3.38
N PRO A 42 5.09 2.67 -3.30
CA PRO A 42 4.75 1.26 -3.12
C PRO A 42 3.88 1.02 -1.90
N ILE A 43 2.89 0.14 -2.04
CA ILE A 43 1.96 -0.16 -0.94
C ILE A 43 2.64 -1.10 0.04
N VAL A 44 2.89 -0.60 1.25
CA VAL A 44 3.51 -1.37 2.33
C VAL A 44 2.43 -2.05 3.17
N ILE A 45 2.56 -3.36 3.35
CA ILE A 45 1.72 -4.18 4.23
C ILE A 45 2.65 -4.86 5.23
N GLU A 46 2.49 -4.52 6.50
CA GLU A 46 3.26 -5.08 7.60
C GLU A 46 2.65 -6.40 8.11
N THR A 47 3.50 -7.33 8.54
CA THR A 47 3.07 -8.52 9.27
C THR A 47 2.52 -8.13 10.64
N PRO A 48 1.44 -8.77 11.11
CA PRO A 48 0.89 -8.47 12.44
C PRO A 48 1.87 -8.87 13.56
N ALA A 49 2.64 -9.95 13.36
CA ALA A 49 3.57 -10.49 14.33
C ALA A 49 4.97 -9.83 14.30
N LEU A 50 5.62 -9.83 15.46
CA LEU A 50 7.02 -9.43 15.69
C LEU A 50 7.85 -10.64 16.14
N PHE A 51 8.99 -10.85 15.49
CA PHE A 51 9.84 -12.03 15.69
C PHE A 51 11.19 -11.70 16.34
N LYS A 52 11.81 -12.68 16.99
CA LYS A 52 13.18 -12.57 17.54
C LYS A 52 14.30 -12.78 16.52
N ARG A 53 13.96 -13.08 15.26
CA ARG A 53 14.90 -13.35 14.16
C ARG A 53 14.38 -12.74 12.87
N GLU A 54 15.27 -12.09 12.12
CA GLU A 54 14.98 -11.47 10.82
C GLU A 54 14.33 -12.46 9.85
N HIS A 55 14.94 -13.61 9.64
CA HIS A 55 14.44 -14.64 8.71
C HIS A 55 13.05 -15.21 9.09
N ALA A 56 12.66 -15.18 10.37
CA ALA A 56 11.31 -15.59 10.76
C ALA A 56 10.26 -14.54 10.34
N ALA A 57 10.60 -13.26 10.44
CA ALA A 57 9.77 -12.16 9.94
C ALA A 57 9.70 -12.15 8.39
N GLU A 58 10.78 -12.52 7.72
CA GLU A 58 10.83 -12.69 6.27
C GLU A 58 9.89 -13.82 5.79
N ILE A 59 9.95 -15.00 6.44
CA ILE A 59 9.07 -16.14 6.13
C ILE A 59 7.60 -15.74 6.34
N GLU A 60 7.27 -15.08 7.45
CA GLU A 60 5.92 -14.60 7.73
C GLU A 60 5.42 -13.63 6.64
N ALA A 61 6.24 -12.65 6.24
CA ALA A 61 5.87 -11.73 5.17
C ALA A 61 5.69 -12.42 3.82
N ARG A 62 6.53 -13.42 3.49
CA ARG A 62 6.35 -14.23 2.27
C ARG A 62 5.07 -15.06 2.32
N ALA A 63 4.72 -15.64 3.47
CA ALA A 63 3.50 -16.41 3.67
C ALA A 63 2.25 -15.52 3.58
N LEU A 64 2.22 -14.40 4.30
CA LEU A 64 1.13 -13.43 4.29
C LEU A 64 0.92 -12.80 2.90
N ALA A 65 2.00 -12.45 2.19
CA ALA A 65 1.90 -11.98 0.81
C ALA A 65 1.23 -13.02 -0.09
N ARG A 66 1.57 -14.30 0.11
CA ARG A 66 1.00 -15.40 -0.66
C ARG A 66 -0.47 -15.63 -0.34
N GLU A 67 -0.84 -15.59 0.94
CA GLU A 67 -2.24 -15.68 1.40
C GLU A 67 -3.11 -14.56 0.80
N LEU A 68 -2.68 -13.30 0.89
CA LEU A 68 -3.39 -12.14 0.36
C LEU A 68 -3.56 -12.20 -1.17
N ILE A 69 -2.52 -12.61 -1.90
CA ILE A 69 -2.55 -12.72 -3.36
C ILE A 69 -3.37 -13.94 -3.81
N ASP A 70 -3.18 -15.10 -3.18
CA ASP A 70 -3.86 -16.33 -3.61
C ASP A 70 -5.33 -16.34 -3.23
N GLY A 71 -5.71 -15.78 -2.07
CA GLY A 71 -7.09 -15.62 -1.61
C GLY A 71 -7.84 -14.41 -2.20
N GLY A 72 -7.13 -13.46 -2.82
CA GLY A 72 -7.72 -12.27 -3.46
C GLY A 72 -7.93 -11.06 -2.55
N HIS A 73 -7.68 -11.19 -1.24
CA HIS A 73 -7.81 -10.12 -0.24
C HIS A 73 -6.83 -8.95 -0.40
N LEU A 74 -5.87 -9.04 -1.34
CA LEU A 74 -4.91 -7.97 -1.56
C LEU A 74 -5.57 -6.67 -2.05
N GLU A 75 -6.59 -6.74 -2.92
CA GLU A 75 -7.27 -5.55 -3.43
C GLU A 75 -8.05 -4.82 -2.32
N GLU A 76 -8.78 -5.55 -1.47
CA GLU A 76 -9.45 -4.99 -0.29
C GLU A 76 -8.46 -4.24 0.62
N ARG A 77 -7.24 -4.78 0.79
CA ARG A 77 -6.16 -4.17 1.59
C ARG A 77 -5.59 -2.91 0.93
N ILE A 78 -5.51 -2.89 -0.40
CA ILE A 78 -5.07 -1.75 -1.20
C ILE A 78 -6.10 -0.61 -1.12
N GLU A 79 -7.37 -0.92 -1.38
CA GLU A 79 -8.49 0.03 -1.33
C GLU A 79 -8.65 0.63 0.07
N ALA A 80 -8.61 -0.19 1.12
CA ALA A 80 -8.69 0.29 2.50
C ALA A 80 -7.54 1.26 2.86
N ARG A 81 -6.33 1.04 2.33
CA ARG A 81 -5.18 1.94 2.57
C ARG A 81 -5.23 3.21 1.71
N GLN A 82 -5.82 3.15 0.51
CA GLN A 82 -6.04 4.33 -0.33
C GLN A 82 -7.18 5.21 0.21
N GLY A 83 -8.29 4.62 0.64
CA GLY A 83 -9.40 5.34 1.30
C GLY A 83 -9.03 5.95 2.65
N ALA A 84 -8.05 5.38 3.36
CA ALA A 84 -7.47 5.97 4.57
C ALA A 84 -6.41 7.06 4.29
N ALA A 85 -6.08 7.35 3.02
CA ALA A 85 -5.07 8.33 2.62
C ALA A 85 -5.65 9.69 2.18
N GLU A 86 -6.96 9.91 2.32
CA GLU A 86 -7.53 11.26 2.36
C GLU A 86 -7.68 11.70 3.82
N PRO A 87 -7.11 12.85 4.20
CA PRO A 87 -7.75 14.10 3.79
C PRO A 87 -6.81 15.16 3.18
N ALA A 88 -7.44 16.14 2.52
CA ALA A 88 -6.91 17.44 2.09
C ALA A 88 -6.15 17.52 0.76
N LEU A 89 -6.90 17.46 -0.34
CA LEU A 89 -6.85 18.54 -1.34
C LEU A 89 -8.28 19.01 -1.65
N ALA A 90 -8.63 20.21 -1.16
CA ALA A 90 -9.97 20.77 -1.36
C ALA A 90 -10.26 21.02 -2.85
N PRO A 91 -11.52 20.93 -3.31
CA PRO A 91 -11.87 21.24 -4.68
C PRO A 91 -11.71 22.74 -4.93
N GLY A 92 -10.57 23.12 -5.51
CA GLY A 92 -10.25 24.49 -5.94
C GLY A 92 -11.04 24.95 -7.16
N VAL A 93 -12.36 24.77 -7.15
CA VAL A 93 -13.29 25.36 -8.12
C VAL A 93 -13.73 26.72 -7.60
N GLN A 94 -12.97 27.77 -7.92
CA GLN A 94 -13.47 29.13 -7.76
C GLN A 94 -14.52 29.39 -8.85
N PRO A 95 -15.79 29.69 -8.52
CA PRO A 95 -16.73 30.19 -9.51
C PRO A 95 -16.35 31.63 -9.85
N PHE A 96 -15.81 31.83 -11.05
CA PHE A 96 -15.48 33.15 -11.56
C PHE A 96 -16.75 33.91 -11.96
N SER A 97 -16.75 35.22 -11.66
CA SER A 97 -17.54 36.29 -12.28
C SER A 97 -19.04 36.45 -11.95
N ASP A 98 -19.30 37.65 -11.40
CA ASP A 98 -20.38 38.58 -11.72
C ASP A 98 -21.85 38.15 -11.68
N THR A 99 -22.56 38.72 -10.70
CA THR A 99 -23.87 39.33 -10.98
C THR A 99 -24.07 40.63 -10.18
N SER A 100 -24.52 41.68 -10.87
CA SER A 100 -24.74 43.02 -10.32
C SER A 100 -26.07 43.18 -9.56
N THR A 101 -26.06 44.02 -8.53
CA THR A 101 -27.22 44.67 -7.85
C THR A 101 -26.65 45.91 -7.14
N HIS A 102 -26.99 47.19 -7.42
CA HIS A 102 -28.31 47.85 -7.41
C HIS A 102 -29.09 47.49 -6.13
N THR A 103 -29.38 48.34 -5.15
CA THR A 103 -29.63 49.79 -5.06
C THR A 103 -29.05 50.29 -3.70
N GLU A 104 -29.11 51.56 -3.30
CA GLU A 104 -29.76 52.75 -3.88
C GLU A 104 -28.75 53.68 -4.58
#